data_AF-A0A3Q0SNE2-F1
#
_entry.id   AF-A0A3Q0SNE2-F1
#
_cell.length_a   1.000
_cell.length_b   1.000
_cell.length_c   1.000
_cell.angle_alpha   90.00
_cell.angle_beta   90.00
_cell.angle_gamma   90.00
#
_symmetry.space_group_name_H-M   'P 1'
#
loop_
_entity.id
_entity.type
_entity.pdbx_description
1 polymer ?
#
loop_
_entity_poly.entity_id
_entity_poly.type
_entity_poly.pdbx_seq_one_letter_code
_entity_poly.pdbx_strand_id
1 'polypeptide(L)'
;MCPQARKLLINGKCFSFSGQPVQYEQNFRGPVKNRGCTDIICCILFLLVILGYIVVGIIAWMYGDPRHVLYPTNSTGWFCGSGPNK
;
A
#
# COMPACT_ATOMS: atom_id res chain seq x y z
N MET A 1 43.78 -13.82 28.72
CA MET A 1 42.41 -13.74 29.28
C MET A 1 41.49 -13.09 28.27
N CYS A 2 40.48 -13.81 27.76
CA CYS A 2 39.22 -13.23 27.31
C CYS A 2 38.13 -13.88 28.18
N PRO A 3 37.27 -13.11 28.84
CA PRO A 3 36.29 -13.63 29.80
C PRO A 3 35.23 -14.50 29.11
N GLN A 4 34.83 -15.56 29.80
CA GLN A 4 33.87 -16.57 29.37
C GLN A 4 32.46 -15.98 29.17
N ALA A 5 31.87 -16.16 27.99
CA ALA A 5 30.46 -16.58 27.82
C ALA A 5 30.14 -16.83 26.34
N ARG A 6 29.62 -18.04 26.04
CA ARG A 6 28.97 -18.47 24.79
C ARG A 6 29.87 -18.93 23.62
N LYS A 7 30.59 -20.05 23.83
CA LYS A 7 31.12 -20.92 22.78
C LYS A 7 30.57 -22.34 22.99
N LEU A 8 30.00 -22.96 21.95
CA LEU A 8 29.63 -24.38 21.98
C LEU A 8 30.71 -25.17 21.24
N LEU A 9 31.25 -26.21 21.87
CA LEU A 9 32.20 -27.13 21.24
C LEU A 9 31.42 -28.30 20.66
N ILE A 10 31.41 -28.43 19.33
CA ILE A 10 30.94 -29.63 18.63
C ILE A 10 32.09 -30.12 17.74
N ASN A 11 32.48 -31.40 17.85
CA ASN A 11 33.56 -32.03 17.07
C ASN A 11 34.90 -31.25 17.07
N GLY A 12 35.33 -30.75 18.22
CA GLY A 12 36.62 -30.06 18.38
C GLY A 12 36.69 -28.68 17.70
N LYS A 13 35.58 -28.18 17.13
CA LYS A 13 35.51 -26.86 16.51
C LYS A 13 34.77 -25.89 17.42
N CYS A 14 35.36 -24.71 17.59
CA CYS A 14 34.83 -23.65 18.42
C CYS A 14 33.84 -22.80 17.61
N PHE A 15 32.53 -23.07 17.76
CA PHE A 15 31.51 -22.35 17.01
C PHE A 15 31.09 -21.08 17.77
N SER A 16 31.41 -19.91 17.20
CA SER A 16 30.98 -18.60 17.71
C SER A 16 29.55 -18.36 17.21
N PHE A 17 28.56 -18.33 18.11
CA PHE A 17 27.18 -17.97 17.76
C PHE A 17 27.01 -16.44 17.71
N SER A 18 27.87 -15.81 16.93
CA SER A 18 27.85 -14.39 16.65
C SER A 18 27.46 -14.29 15.19
N GLY A 19 26.18 -14.04 14.90
CA GLY A 19 25.81 -13.54 13.58
C GLY A 19 26.72 -12.33 13.33
N GLN A 20 27.58 -12.41 12.32
CA GLN A 20 28.49 -11.32 12.03
C GLN A 20 27.63 -10.09 11.73
N PRO A 21 27.92 -8.92 12.32
CA PRO A 21 27.22 -7.71 11.94
C PRO A 21 27.43 -7.49 10.45
N VAL A 22 26.35 -7.49 9.67
CA VAL A 22 26.39 -7.17 8.24
C VAL A 22 26.91 -5.73 8.14
N GLN A 23 28.08 -5.58 7.51
CA GLN A 23 28.67 -4.28 7.27
C GLN A 23 27.74 -3.46 6.38
N TYR A 24 27.51 -2.19 6.74
CA TYR A 24 26.70 -1.28 5.94
C TYR A 24 27.47 -0.92 4.66
N GLU A 25 27.10 -1.57 3.56
CA GLU A 25 27.61 -1.28 2.23
C GLU A 25 27.02 0.06 1.75
N GLN A 26 27.81 1.13 1.83
CA GLN A 26 27.41 2.48 1.41
C GLN A 26 27.01 2.55 -0.08
N ASN A 27 27.46 1.59 -0.88
CA ASN A 27 27.12 1.45 -2.30
C ASN A 27 26.07 0.36 -2.56
N PHE A 28 25.26 -0.03 -1.57
CA PHE A 28 24.13 -0.94 -1.77
C PHE A 28 23.08 -0.31 -2.68
N ARG A 29 23.30 -0.46 -3.98
CA ARG A 29 22.29 -0.28 -5.00
C ARG A 29 21.52 -1.59 -4.97
N GLY A 30 20.32 -1.56 -4.40
CA GLY A 30 19.41 -2.72 -4.39
C GLY A 30 19.13 -3.21 -5.82
N PRO A 31 18.15 -4.10 -6.05
CA PRO A 31 17.78 -4.45 -7.41
C PRO A 31 17.21 -3.22 -8.15
N VAL A 32 18.10 -2.45 -8.79
CA VAL A 32 17.82 -1.29 -9.66
C VAL A 32 17.78 -1.71 -11.13
N LYS A 33 18.13 -2.97 -11.42
CA LYS A 33 17.99 -3.58 -12.74
C LYS A 33 16.51 -3.60 -13.14
N ASN A 34 16.17 -2.79 -14.17
CA ASN A 34 14.86 -2.67 -14.82
C ASN A 34 13.79 -1.76 -14.18
N ARG A 35 14.12 -0.78 -13.33
CA ARG A 35 13.08 0.15 -12.81
C ARG A 35 12.44 1.02 -13.91
N GLY A 36 13.27 1.66 -14.73
CA GLY A 36 12.79 2.64 -15.72
C GLY A 36 11.82 2.12 -16.78
N CYS A 37 11.91 0.85 -17.19
CA CYS A 37 11.03 0.30 -18.23
C CYS A 37 9.63 -0.03 -17.67
N THR A 38 9.56 -0.54 -16.44
CA THR A 38 8.28 -0.75 -15.74
C THR A 38 7.65 0.55 -15.23
N ASP A 39 8.45 1.55 -14.86
CA ASP A 39 7.95 2.85 -14.43
C ASP A 39 7.15 3.57 -15.53
N ILE A 40 7.58 3.53 -16.79
CA ILE A 40 6.87 4.18 -17.92
C ILE A 40 5.44 3.65 -18.09
N ILE A 41 5.27 2.33 -18.09
CA ILE A 41 3.96 1.69 -18.25
C ILE A 41 3.08 2.01 -17.04
N CYS A 42 3.63 1.92 -15.82
CA CYS A 42 2.90 2.27 -14.60
C CYS A 42 2.46 3.75 -14.58
N CYS A 43 3.30 4.67 -15.06
CA CYS A 43 2.94 6.09 -15.16
C CYS A 43 1.76 6.32 -16.11
N ILE A 44 1.74 5.69 -17.29
CA ILE A 44 0.64 5.81 -18.25
C ILE A 44 -0.67 5.28 -17.64
N LEU A 45 -0.62 4.09 -17.04
CA LEU A 45 -1.80 3.50 -16.38
C LEU A 45 -2.30 4.40 -15.23
N PHE A 46 -1.41 4.97 -14.43
CA PHE A 46 -1.77 5.87 -13.34
C PHE A 46 -2.47 7.13 -13.84
N LEU A 47 -1.96 7.76 -14.91
CA LEU A 47 -2.59 8.92 -15.52
C LEU A 47 -3.96 8.59 -16.12
N LEU A 48 -4.12 7.42 -16.76
CA LEU A 48 -5.41 6.97 -17.26
C LEU A 48 -6.43 6.79 -16.12
N VAL A 49 -6.01 6.22 -14.99
CA VAL A 49 -6.86 6.09 -13.81
C VAL A 49 -7.26 7.45 -13.25
N ILE A 50 -6.33 8.39 -13.14
CA ILE A 50 -6.63 9.77 -12.69
C ILE A 50 -7.65 10.42 -13.63
N LEU A 51 -7.42 10.38 -14.94
CA LEU A 51 -8.32 10.95 -15.93
C LEU A 51 -9.70 10.31 -15.87
N GLY A 52 -9.77 8.97 -15.78
CA GLY A 52 -11.02 8.25 -15.62
C GLY A 52 -11.77 8.65 -14.36
N TYR A 53 -11.05 8.82 -13.24
CA TYR A 53 -11.66 9.24 -11.98
C TYR A 53 -12.18 10.68 -12.02
N ILE A 54 -11.47 11.59 -12.69
CA ILE A 54 -11.95 12.95 -12.93
C ILE A 54 -13.25 12.93 -13.75
N VAL A 55 -13.32 12.12 -14.81
CA VAL A 55 -14.54 11.99 -15.63
C VAL A 55 -15.71 11.47 -14.79
N VAL A 56 -15.49 10.42 -13.98
CA VAL A 56 -16.51 9.91 -13.06
C VAL A 56 -16.95 10.98 -12.07
N GLY A 57 -16.02 11.78 -11.54
CA GLY A 57 -16.31 12.90 -10.65
C GLY A 57 -17.18 13.97 -11.29
N ILE A 58 -16.91 14.34 -12.56
CA ILE A 58 -17.71 15.31 -13.31
C ILE A 58 -19.12 14.76 -13.56
N ILE A 59 -19.24 13.50 -13.96
CA ILE A 59 -20.55 12.85 -14.17
C ILE A 59 -21.35 12.84 -12.86
N ALA A 60 -20.72 12.45 -11.75
CA ALA A 60 -21.37 12.46 -10.44
C ALA A 60 -21.79 13.88 -10.02
N TRP A 61 -21.01 14.91 -10.34
CA TRP A 61 -21.40 16.30 -10.08
C TRP A 61 -22.61 16.72 -10.90
N MET A 62 -22.61 16.44 -12.21
CA MET A 62 -23.66 16.90 -13.11
C MET A 62 -24.99 16.17 -12.94
N TYR A 63 -24.93 14.87 -12.63
CA TYR A 63 -26.11 14.00 -12.62
C TYR A 63 -26.43 13.42 -11.23
N GLY A 64 -25.59 13.64 -10.22
CA GLY A 64 -25.83 13.16 -8.87
C GLY A 64 -26.82 14.04 -8.13
N ASP A 65 -27.80 13.43 -7.45
CA ASP A 65 -28.67 14.13 -6.51
C ASP A 65 -28.00 14.18 -5.13
N PRO A 66 -27.69 15.38 -4.59
CA PRO A 66 -27.02 15.54 -3.30
C PRO A 66 -27.84 14.98 -2.12
N ARG A 67 -29.14 14.75 -2.29
CA ARG A 67 -30.00 14.17 -1.25
C ARG A 67 -29.58 12.76 -0.84
N HIS A 68 -28.98 11.99 -1.73
CA HIS A 68 -28.49 10.65 -1.42
C HIS A 68 -27.31 10.63 -0.42
N VAL A 69 -26.59 11.74 -0.28
CA VAL A 69 -25.50 11.87 0.70
C VAL A 69 -26.02 12.37 2.04
N LEU A 70 -27.02 13.25 2.03
CA LEU A 70 -27.56 13.92 3.21
C LEU A 70 -28.63 13.10 3.93
N TYR A 71 -29.43 12.32 3.19
CA TYR A 71 -30.59 11.64 3.74
C TYR A 71 -30.48 10.12 3.60
N PRO A 72 -30.68 9.37 4.70
CA PRO A 72 -30.77 7.92 4.63
C PRO A 72 -32.07 7.49 3.95
N THR A 73 -31.97 6.43 3.14
CA THR A 73 -33.12 5.75 2.50
C THR A 73 -33.43 4.43 3.20
N ASN A 74 -34.69 4.00 3.18
CA ASN A 74 -35.06 2.65 3.62
C ASN A 74 -34.77 1.59 2.54
N SER A 75 -35.05 0.31 2.82
CA SER A 75 -34.82 -0.81 1.88
C SER A 75 -35.60 -0.71 0.57
N THR A 76 -36.65 0.11 0.51
CA THR A 76 -37.44 0.37 -0.70
C THR A 76 -36.98 1.62 -1.46
N GLY A 77 -35.92 2.29 -1.00
CA GLY A 77 -35.29 3.43 -1.67
C GLY A 77 -35.95 4.78 -1.39
N TRP A 78 -36.89 4.86 -0.44
CA TRP A 78 -37.58 6.10 -0.09
C TRP A 78 -36.82 6.85 1.02
N PHE A 79 -36.66 8.17 0.85
CA PHE A 79 -36.09 9.03 1.89
C PHE A 79 -37.07 9.23 3.05
N CYS A 80 -36.55 9.41 4.26
CA CYS A 80 -37.34 9.77 5.44
C CYS A 80 -38.07 11.12 5.22
N GLY A 81 -39.35 11.23 5.59
CA GLY A 81 -40.16 12.42 5.38
C GLY A 81 -40.61 12.65 3.94
N SER A 82 -40.48 11.64 3.07
CA SER A 82 -40.86 11.71 1.66
C SER A 82 -41.63 10.46 1.21
N GLY A 83 -42.50 10.62 0.19
CA GLY A 83 -43.24 9.50 -0.39
C GLY A 83 -44.22 8.85 0.59
N PRO A 84 -44.18 7.51 0.80
CA PRO A 84 -44.99 6.80 1.79
C PRO A 84 -44.44 6.88 3.23
N ASN A 85 -43.23 7.42 3.43
CA ASN A 85 -42.58 7.59 4.74
C ASN A 85 -42.72 9.04 5.26
N LYS A 86 -43.86 9.70 5.02
CA LYS A 86 -44.12 11.05 5.56
C LYS A 86 -44.39 11.02 7.05
#